data_AF-A0A7M4DA75-F1
#
_entry.id   AF-A0A7M4DA75-F1
#
_cell.length_a   1.000
_cell.length_b   1.000
_cell.length_c   1.000
_cell.angle_alpha   90.00
_cell.angle_beta   90.00
_cell.angle_gamma   90.00
#
_symmetry.space_group_name_H-M   'P 1'
#
loop_
_entity.id
_entity.type
_entity.pdbx_description
1 polymer ?
#
loop_
_entity_poly.entity_id
_entity_poly.type
_entity_poly.pdbx_seq_one_letter_code
_entity_poly.pdbx_strand_id
1 'polypeptide(L)'
;MSDQLKHECGIAMIRLLKPLEYYQEKYGSWRYGIQKLYLLMEKQHNRGQEGAGAVGLKLDMPPGNKYIHRERSCSDQPIKDVFDGVYKELAAAEAKYPDKFNDPVWAKANLPFAGEVYLGHLRYGTFGRNSIDFVHPVMRENNWKSRNLVLAGNFNLTNVDELFDLLVGLGQHPKNYTDTVTILEKVGHYLDEENQMLFRQYKNDGLSNQEISPQIEKNIDIQKVLSGASRDWDGGYAIAGMFGHGDSFVMRDPWGIRPAFYYHDDEIVVVASERPVIQTALNVRANSIKEIAPGNAVIVRKNGDVAEVPVRVAQKRRSCSFERIYFSRGSDRDIYKERKRLGQLLTPAILDSVDHDIKNTVFSFIPNTAETAFYGMMEGVRHHLMEQKKQQIHDLNGSWTEEKLQEIISVEPRVEKIAIKDAKMRTFISNDEGRDDLVGHVYDVTYGIVKNQEDNLVVIDDSIVRGTTLKQSILRILDRLHPKKIVIVSSAPQIRYPDCYGIDMTRMGEFIAFNAAIAMLKERGLEAVIDETYKKCKAQENLPKEEVVNFVKEIYKPFTAEEISDKIAVLLTPEVMDAEVRIVYQTVENLHVACPEHTGDWYFTGNYPTPGGNKVVNTSFINYCEGNDRRAY
;
A
#
# COMPACT_ATOMS: atom_id res chain seq x y z
N MET A 1 4.62 17.04 6.76
CA MET A 1 4.39 15.71 6.22
C MET A 1 5.68 15.33 5.52
N SER A 2 6.31 14.16 5.67
CA SER A 2 6.97 13.63 4.46
C SER A 2 5.88 13.70 3.37
N ASP A 3 6.18 14.22 2.17
CA ASP A 3 5.12 14.55 1.19
C ASP A 3 4.12 13.42 1.17
N GLN A 4 2.88 13.70 1.61
CA GLN A 4 1.98 12.63 2.05
C GLN A 4 1.76 11.73 0.85
N LEU A 5 2.45 10.59 0.84
CA LEU A 5 2.25 9.55 -0.14
C LEU A 5 0.87 9.03 0.16
N LYS A 6 -0.06 9.57 -0.60
CA LYS A 6 -1.40 9.09 -0.72
C LYS A 6 -1.29 7.58 -1.13
N HIS A 7 -2.34 6.80 -0.88
CA HIS A 7 -2.56 5.46 -1.50
C HIS A 7 -1.87 4.23 -0.92
N GLU A 8 -2.72 3.33 -0.44
CA GLU A 8 -3.05 2.05 -1.06
C GLU A 8 -4.52 1.75 -0.73
N CYS A 9 -5.19 0.86 -1.47
CA CYS A 9 -6.51 0.36 -1.06
C CYS A 9 -6.38 -0.82 -0.09
N GLY A 10 -7.36 -0.98 0.80
CA GLY A 10 -7.48 -2.12 1.72
C GLY A 10 -8.62 -3.04 1.31
N ILE A 11 -8.43 -4.35 1.42
CA ILE A 11 -9.52 -5.34 1.31
C ILE A 11 -9.74 -6.07 2.63
N ALA A 12 -10.98 -6.45 2.88
CA ALA A 12 -11.36 -7.34 3.98
C ALA A 12 -12.46 -8.30 3.48
N MET A 13 -12.19 -9.60 3.44
CA MET A 13 -13.19 -10.61 3.08
C MET A 13 -13.45 -11.50 4.29
N ILE A 14 -14.71 -11.83 4.56
CA ILE A 14 -15.11 -12.81 5.57
C ILE A 14 -16.04 -13.85 4.94
N ARG A 15 -15.84 -15.12 5.26
CA ARG A 15 -16.81 -16.21 5.06
C ARG A 15 -17.06 -16.91 6.39
N LEU A 16 -18.31 -16.92 6.85
CA LEU A 16 -18.77 -17.68 8.02
C LEU A 16 -19.07 -19.13 7.66
N LEU A 17 -18.31 -20.10 8.17
CA LEU A 17 -18.44 -21.52 7.82
C LEU A 17 -19.56 -22.25 8.58
N LYS A 18 -20.18 -21.59 9.57
CA LYS A 18 -21.34 -22.08 10.32
C LYS A 18 -22.58 -21.23 9.99
N PRO A 19 -23.80 -21.74 10.26
CA PRO A 19 -25.02 -20.94 10.14
C PRO A 19 -25.08 -19.83 11.21
N LEU A 20 -25.91 -18.80 11.02
CA LEU A 20 -25.96 -17.63 11.91
C LEU A 20 -26.35 -17.98 13.36
N GLU A 21 -27.13 -19.04 13.51
CA GLU A 21 -27.54 -19.68 14.76
C GLU A 21 -26.35 -20.04 15.64
N TYR A 22 -25.30 -20.61 15.04
CA TYR A 22 -24.08 -20.96 15.76
C TYR A 22 -23.42 -19.72 16.38
N TYR A 23 -23.34 -18.61 15.65
CA TYR A 23 -22.71 -17.39 16.17
C TYR A 23 -23.60 -16.68 17.19
N GLN A 24 -24.92 -16.76 17.03
CA GLN A 24 -25.85 -16.27 18.05
C GLN A 24 -25.69 -17.04 19.37
N GLU A 25 -25.58 -18.37 19.31
CA GLU A 25 -25.40 -19.22 20.49
C GLU A 25 -24.01 -19.01 21.13
N LYS A 26 -22.95 -19.07 20.33
CA LYS A 26 -21.57 -19.03 20.82
C LYS A 26 -21.09 -17.63 21.21
N TYR A 27 -21.43 -16.62 20.41
CA TYR A 27 -20.93 -15.24 20.57
C TYR A 27 -22.02 -14.26 21.04
N GLY A 28 -23.26 -14.72 21.23
CA GLY A 28 -24.39 -13.87 21.63
C GLY A 28 -24.92 -12.96 20.54
N SER A 29 -24.47 -13.12 19.29
CA SER A 29 -24.83 -12.20 18.20
C SER A 29 -24.69 -12.85 16.81
N TRP A 30 -25.80 -12.96 16.08
CA TRP A 30 -25.81 -13.31 14.66
C TRP A 30 -25.05 -12.28 13.79
N ARG A 31 -24.85 -11.05 14.31
CA ARG A 31 -24.11 -9.96 13.66
C ARG A 31 -22.60 -10.15 13.70
N TYR A 32 -22.09 -11.27 14.21
CA TYR A 32 -20.66 -11.54 14.35
C TYR A 32 -19.85 -11.20 13.08
N GLY A 33 -20.32 -11.64 11.90
CA GLY A 33 -19.64 -11.37 10.63
C GLY A 33 -19.49 -9.88 10.31
N ILE A 34 -20.58 -9.10 10.37
CA ILE A 34 -20.55 -7.67 10.08
C ILE A 34 -19.76 -6.87 11.14
N GLN A 35 -19.80 -7.29 12.40
CA GLN A 35 -19.00 -6.69 13.48
C GLN A 35 -17.50 -6.93 13.27
N LYS A 36 -17.12 -8.13 12.83
CA LYS A 36 -15.73 -8.43 12.44
C LYS A 36 -15.31 -7.65 11.20
N LEU A 37 -16.19 -7.48 10.21
CA LEU A 37 -15.90 -6.68 9.02
C LEU A 37 -15.57 -5.23 9.40
N TYR A 38 -16.40 -4.60 10.26
CA TYR A 38 -16.14 -3.26 10.78
C TYR A 38 -14.75 -3.15 11.41
N LEU A 39 -14.41 -4.09 12.30
CA LEU A 39 -13.12 -4.09 12.98
C LEU A 39 -11.94 -4.27 12.01
N LEU A 40 -12.06 -5.14 11.01
CA LEU A 40 -11.05 -5.34 9.97
C LEU A 40 -10.85 -4.06 9.13
N MET A 41 -11.92 -3.36 8.81
CA MET A 41 -11.86 -2.10 8.04
C MET A 41 -11.26 -0.96 8.87
N GLU A 42 -11.70 -0.77 10.11
CA GLU A 42 -11.13 0.23 11.02
C GLU A 42 -9.63 0.01 11.26
N LYS A 43 -9.21 -1.25 11.43
CA LYS A 43 -7.80 -1.61 11.57
C LYS A 43 -7.01 -1.49 10.27
N GLN A 44 -7.64 -1.20 9.14
CA GLN A 44 -6.99 -0.91 7.86
C GLN A 44 -7.15 0.55 7.41
N HIS A 45 -7.57 1.46 8.30
CA HIS A 45 -7.76 2.88 7.96
C HIS A 45 -6.50 3.58 7.38
N ASN A 46 -5.30 3.02 7.58
CA ASN A 46 -4.06 3.46 6.93
C ASN A 46 -4.03 3.17 5.41
N ARG A 47 -4.91 2.29 4.92
CA ARG A 47 -5.04 1.86 3.51
C ARG A 47 -6.30 2.40 2.83
N GLY A 48 -6.71 3.62 3.17
CA GLY A 48 -7.81 4.29 2.49
C GLY A 48 -8.66 5.14 3.43
N GLN A 49 -8.76 6.42 3.10
CA GLN A 49 -9.54 7.41 3.85
C GLN A 49 -10.49 8.20 2.96
N GLU A 50 -10.45 8.00 1.64
CA GLU A 50 -11.22 8.77 0.66
C GLU A 50 -12.54 8.07 0.27
N GLY A 51 -12.65 6.77 0.52
CA GLY A 51 -13.91 6.05 0.36
C GLY A 51 -13.90 4.70 1.04
N ALA A 52 -15.08 4.14 1.27
CA ALA A 52 -15.24 2.82 1.86
C ALA A 52 -16.52 2.17 1.33
N GLY A 53 -16.54 0.85 1.31
CA GLY A 53 -17.75 0.11 0.99
C GLY A 53 -17.76 -1.25 1.64
N ALA A 54 -18.97 -1.76 1.87
CA ALA A 54 -19.22 -3.06 2.45
C ALA A 54 -20.34 -3.76 1.67
N VAL A 55 -20.15 -5.06 1.43
CA VAL A 55 -21.16 -5.96 0.87
C VAL A 55 -21.38 -7.11 1.84
N GLY A 56 -22.63 -7.48 2.05
CA GLY A 56 -23.05 -8.71 2.74
C GLY A 56 -23.94 -9.56 1.84
N LEU A 57 -23.62 -10.85 1.74
CA LEU A 57 -24.35 -11.84 0.96
C LEU A 57 -24.91 -12.93 1.87
N LYS A 58 -26.20 -13.24 1.67
CA LYS A 58 -26.96 -14.26 2.38
C LYS A 58 -27.05 -15.54 1.55
N LEU A 59 -26.73 -16.67 2.16
CA LEU A 59 -26.81 -17.97 1.50
C LEU A 59 -28.24 -18.52 1.52
N ASP A 60 -28.58 -19.31 0.51
CA ASP A 60 -29.80 -20.12 0.46
C ASP A 60 -31.11 -19.34 0.61
N MET A 61 -31.12 -18.08 0.16
CA MET A 61 -32.33 -17.28 0.12
C MET A 61 -33.30 -17.79 -0.96
N PRO A 62 -34.61 -17.88 -0.66
CA PRO A 62 -35.61 -18.27 -1.65
C PRO A 62 -35.80 -17.19 -2.73
N PRO A 63 -36.23 -17.56 -3.95
CA PRO A 63 -36.55 -16.60 -5.01
C PRO A 63 -37.49 -15.49 -4.53
N GLY A 64 -37.31 -14.27 -5.03
CA GLY A 64 -38.06 -13.08 -4.62
C GLY A 64 -37.50 -12.37 -3.37
N ASN A 65 -36.45 -12.91 -2.74
CA ASN A 65 -35.81 -12.28 -1.58
C ASN A 65 -34.45 -11.68 -1.96
N LYS A 66 -34.17 -10.48 -1.46
CA LYS A 66 -32.86 -9.84 -1.64
C LYS A 66 -31.81 -10.58 -0.81
N TYR A 67 -30.70 -10.95 -1.46
CA TYR A 67 -29.63 -11.74 -0.86
C TYR A 67 -28.26 -11.06 -0.91
N ILE A 68 -28.10 -9.95 -1.64
CA ILE A 68 -26.90 -9.10 -1.63
C ILE A 68 -27.29 -7.71 -1.15
N HIS A 69 -26.59 -7.21 -0.15
CA HIS A 69 -26.71 -5.84 0.36
C HIS A 69 -25.37 -5.13 0.19
N ARG A 70 -25.39 -3.88 -0.26
CA ARG A 70 -24.18 -3.09 -0.50
C ARG A 70 -24.39 -1.68 0.02
N GLU A 71 -23.45 -1.22 0.83
CA GLU A 71 -23.32 0.16 1.28
C GLU A 71 -21.97 0.72 0.87
N ARG A 72 -21.94 1.98 0.44
CA ARG A 72 -20.72 2.67 0.01
C ARG A 72 -20.77 4.13 0.43
N SER A 73 -19.61 4.69 0.74
CA SER A 73 -19.46 6.10 1.06
C SER A 73 -18.16 6.67 0.49
N CYS A 74 -18.23 7.94 0.11
CA CYS A 74 -17.10 8.79 -0.24
C CYS A 74 -17.09 10.07 0.62
N SER A 75 -17.70 10.01 1.81
CA SER A 75 -17.68 11.11 2.80
C SER A 75 -16.30 11.24 3.47
N ASP A 76 -16.13 12.27 4.30
CA ASP A 76 -14.88 12.52 5.05
C ASP A 76 -14.55 11.44 6.10
N GLN A 77 -15.57 10.68 6.53
CA GLN A 77 -15.42 9.54 7.44
C GLN A 77 -16.11 8.32 6.83
N PRO A 78 -15.58 7.78 5.72
CA PRO A 78 -16.34 6.89 4.87
C PRO A 78 -16.63 5.53 5.53
N ILE A 79 -15.73 5.03 6.38
CA ILE A 79 -15.97 3.80 7.15
C ILE A 79 -17.15 4.02 8.09
N LYS A 80 -17.09 5.08 8.90
CA LYS A 80 -18.16 5.43 9.83
C LYS A 80 -19.50 5.56 9.11
N ASP A 81 -19.53 6.31 8.01
CA ASP A 81 -20.77 6.54 7.24
C ASP A 81 -21.37 5.24 6.67
N VAL A 82 -20.54 4.33 6.13
CA VAL A 82 -20.99 2.99 5.69
C VAL A 82 -21.64 2.22 6.84
N PHE A 83 -20.99 2.16 8.00
CA PHE A 83 -21.50 1.36 9.12
C PHE A 83 -22.64 2.05 9.87
N ASP A 84 -22.68 3.39 9.92
CA ASP A 84 -23.84 4.15 10.42
C ASP A 84 -25.07 3.84 9.55
N GLY A 85 -24.91 3.77 8.22
CA GLY A 85 -25.96 3.32 7.30
C GLY A 85 -26.47 1.91 7.63
N VAL A 86 -25.55 0.94 7.75
CA VAL A 86 -25.89 -0.46 8.11
C VAL A 86 -26.59 -0.53 9.46
N TYR A 87 -26.01 0.07 10.50
CA TYR A 87 -26.55 -0.04 11.87
C TYR A 87 -27.82 0.77 12.09
N LYS A 88 -28.07 1.82 11.30
CA LYS A 88 -29.33 2.57 11.33
C LYS A 88 -30.52 1.69 10.97
N GLU A 89 -30.41 0.88 9.91
CA GLU A 89 -31.47 -0.06 9.53
C GLU A 89 -31.66 -1.16 10.59
N LEU A 90 -30.57 -1.66 11.16
CA LEU A 90 -30.63 -2.67 12.22
C LEU A 90 -31.27 -2.12 13.50
N ALA A 91 -30.90 -0.92 13.94
CA ALA A 91 -31.46 -0.28 15.12
C ALA A 91 -32.97 -0.01 14.96
N ALA A 92 -33.40 0.42 13.76
CA ALA A 92 -34.82 0.60 13.46
C ALA A 92 -35.59 -0.72 13.53
N ALA A 93 -34.99 -1.82 13.07
CA ALA A 93 -35.59 -3.14 13.16
C ALA A 93 -35.62 -3.70 14.59
N GLU A 94 -34.57 -3.47 15.39
CA GLU A 94 -34.51 -3.83 16.81
C GLU A 94 -35.61 -3.15 17.61
N ALA A 95 -35.82 -1.84 17.38
CA ALA A 95 -36.89 -1.09 18.02
C ALA A 95 -38.30 -1.57 17.61
N LYS A 96 -38.47 -1.99 16.33
CA LYS A 96 -39.77 -2.41 15.80
C LYS A 96 -40.11 -3.88 16.12
N TYR A 97 -39.11 -4.74 16.23
CA TYR A 97 -39.26 -6.19 16.40
C TYR A 97 -38.32 -6.75 17.49
N PRO A 98 -38.38 -6.25 18.74
CA PRO A 98 -37.40 -6.59 19.78
C PRO A 98 -37.32 -8.09 20.08
N ASP A 99 -38.47 -8.78 20.10
CA ASP A 99 -38.52 -10.22 20.42
C ASP A 99 -37.97 -11.11 19.30
N LYS A 100 -37.91 -10.61 18.06
CA LYS A 100 -37.44 -11.35 16.88
C LYS A 100 -36.06 -10.93 16.42
N PHE A 101 -35.57 -9.78 16.87
CA PHE A 101 -34.33 -9.20 16.37
C PHE A 101 -33.11 -10.11 16.58
N ASN A 102 -33.10 -10.87 17.68
CA ASN A 102 -32.04 -11.82 17.99
C ASN A 102 -32.31 -13.25 17.48
N ASP A 103 -33.43 -13.51 16.80
CA ASP A 103 -33.69 -14.77 16.10
C ASP A 103 -32.91 -14.76 14.77
N PRO A 104 -31.89 -15.62 14.58
CA PRO A 104 -31.05 -15.60 13.39
C PRO A 104 -31.79 -15.97 12.11
N VAL A 105 -32.81 -16.84 12.18
CA VAL A 105 -33.62 -17.24 11.03
C VAL A 105 -34.47 -16.06 10.57
N TRP A 106 -35.12 -15.38 11.53
CA TRP A 106 -35.88 -14.17 11.25
C TRP A 106 -34.98 -13.04 10.73
N ALA A 107 -33.83 -12.83 11.37
CA ALA A 107 -32.86 -11.81 10.98
C ALA A 107 -32.38 -12.02 9.54
N LYS A 108 -31.97 -13.25 9.18
CA LYS A 108 -31.56 -13.60 7.82
C LYS A 108 -32.64 -13.31 6.79
N ALA A 109 -33.90 -13.62 7.10
CA ALA A 109 -35.01 -13.36 6.19
C ALA A 109 -35.35 -11.87 6.03
N ASN A 110 -35.21 -11.06 7.08
CA ASN A 110 -35.83 -9.73 7.13
C ASN A 110 -34.82 -8.56 7.19
N LEU A 111 -33.59 -8.78 7.65
CA LEU A 111 -32.64 -7.72 7.94
C LEU A 111 -31.53 -7.63 6.91
N PRO A 112 -31.08 -6.43 6.52
CA PRO A 112 -29.92 -6.27 5.65
C PRO A 112 -28.65 -6.79 6.37
N PHE A 113 -27.65 -7.21 5.60
CA PHE A 113 -26.37 -7.70 6.13
C PHE A 113 -26.42 -8.88 7.12
N ALA A 114 -27.59 -9.49 7.38
CA ALA A 114 -27.71 -10.76 8.09
C ALA A 114 -27.32 -11.93 7.16
N GLY A 115 -26.03 -12.03 6.83
CA GLY A 115 -25.49 -13.00 5.86
C GLY A 115 -24.20 -13.67 6.31
N GLU A 116 -23.60 -14.45 5.42
CA GLU A 116 -22.48 -15.32 5.73
C GLU A 116 -21.24 -15.08 4.87
N VAL A 117 -21.33 -14.22 3.86
CA VAL A 117 -20.19 -13.77 3.05
C VAL A 117 -20.14 -12.26 3.06
N TYR A 118 -18.97 -11.69 3.36
CA TYR A 118 -18.79 -10.25 3.43
C TYR A 118 -17.55 -9.81 2.68
N LEU A 119 -17.62 -8.63 2.07
CA LEU A 119 -16.49 -7.98 1.43
C LEU A 119 -16.52 -6.49 1.74
N GLY A 120 -15.44 -6.03 2.36
CA GLY A 120 -15.16 -4.64 2.67
C GLY A 120 -14.00 -4.13 1.83
N HIS A 121 -14.05 -2.85 1.50
CA HIS A 121 -12.98 -2.16 0.80
C HIS A 121 -12.76 -0.76 1.37
N LEU A 122 -11.50 -0.38 1.44
CA LEU A 122 -11.06 0.97 1.76
C LEU A 122 -10.38 1.55 0.54
N ARG A 123 -10.91 2.66 0.06
CA ARG A 123 -10.40 3.35 -1.12
C ARG A 123 -9.50 4.48 -0.67
N TYR A 124 -8.34 4.51 -1.29
CA TYR A 124 -7.62 5.74 -1.53
C TYR A 124 -7.80 6.07 -3.02
N GLY A 125 -8.29 7.27 -3.33
CA GLY A 125 -8.56 7.67 -4.70
C GLY A 125 -7.27 7.96 -5.44
N THR A 126 -6.69 6.94 -6.04
CA THR A 126 -5.57 7.08 -6.97
C THR A 126 -5.97 7.96 -8.15
N PHE A 127 -7.23 7.92 -8.61
CA PHE A 127 -7.74 8.77 -9.70
C PHE A 127 -9.27 8.90 -9.65
N GLY A 128 -9.79 9.95 -10.30
CA GLY A 128 -11.22 10.26 -10.40
C GLY A 128 -11.67 11.29 -9.36
N ARG A 129 -12.70 12.08 -9.70
CA ARG A 129 -13.40 12.90 -8.68
C ARG A 129 -13.79 12.00 -7.51
N ASN A 130 -13.82 12.56 -6.29
CA ASN A 130 -14.34 11.83 -5.14
C ASN A 130 -15.82 11.50 -5.39
N SER A 131 -16.04 10.34 -6.02
CA SER A 131 -17.32 9.89 -6.56
C SER A 131 -17.54 8.45 -6.13
N ILE A 132 -18.78 8.20 -5.76
CA ILE A 132 -19.27 6.90 -5.33
C ILE A 132 -19.08 5.82 -6.42
N ASP A 133 -19.00 6.21 -7.70
CA ASP A 133 -18.83 5.29 -8.83
C ASP A 133 -17.50 4.53 -8.79
N PHE A 134 -16.45 5.14 -8.22
CA PHE A 134 -15.13 4.53 -8.08
C PHE A 134 -14.96 3.81 -6.74
N VAL A 135 -15.95 3.85 -5.85
CA VAL A 135 -15.89 3.18 -4.55
C VAL A 135 -16.27 1.71 -4.72
N HIS A 136 -15.34 0.82 -4.39
CA HIS A 136 -15.60 -0.62 -4.30
C HIS A 136 -16.40 -0.95 -3.02
N PRO A 137 -17.10 -2.10 -2.95
CA PRO A 137 -17.21 -3.12 -4.00
C PRO A 137 -18.09 -2.72 -5.20
N VAL A 138 -17.63 -3.04 -6.41
CA VAL A 138 -18.43 -2.94 -7.65
C VAL A 138 -19.15 -4.27 -7.91
N MET A 139 -20.23 -4.23 -8.68
CA MET A 139 -21.05 -5.42 -8.91
C MET A 139 -21.63 -5.50 -10.32
N ARG A 140 -21.79 -6.73 -10.79
CA ARG A 140 -22.49 -7.13 -12.00
C ARG A 140 -23.72 -7.95 -11.58
N GLU A 141 -24.90 -7.45 -11.92
CA GLU A 141 -26.17 -8.06 -11.52
C GLU A 141 -26.76 -8.92 -12.64
N ASN A 142 -27.39 -10.02 -12.25
CA ASN A 142 -28.08 -10.92 -13.16
C ASN A 142 -29.23 -11.65 -12.45
N ASN A 143 -30.25 -12.10 -13.18
CA ASN A 143 -31.33 -12.91 -12.61
C ASN A 143 -30.86 -14.32 -12.18
N TRP A 144 -29.80 -14.86 -12.79
CA TRP A 144 -29.16 -16.09 -12.34
C TRP A 144 -28.10 -15.79 -11.28
N LYS A 145 -28.30 -16.29 -10.05
CA LYS A 145 -27.36 -16.09 -8.92
C LYS A 145 -25.91 -16.44 -9.29
N SER A 146 -25.71 -17.53 -10.03
CA SER A 146 -24.42 -18.02 -10.52
C SER A 146 -23.69 -17.08 -11.50
N ARG A 147 -24.35 -16.03 -12.00
CA ARG A 147 -23.78 -15.00 -12.90
C ARG A 147 -23.62 -13.64 -12.22
N ASN A 148 -24.07 -13.49 -10.98
CA ASN A 148 -23.83 -12.27 -10.21
C ASN A 148 -22.39 -12.29 -9.70
N LEU A 149 -21.73 -11.13 -9.76
CA LEU A 149 -20.34 -10.96 -9.35
C LEU A 149 -20.19 -9.66 -8.58
N VAL A 150 -19.52 -9.72 -7.45
CA VAL A 150 -19.08 -8.55 -6.67
C VAL A 150 -17.56 -8.59 -6.61
N LEU A 151 -16.92 -7.43 -6.78
CA LEU A 151 -15.46 -7.30 -6.83
C LEU A 151 -14.98 -6.07 -6.06
N ALA A 152 -13.85 -6.23 -5.39
CA ALA A 152 -13.05 -5.17 -4.80
C ALA A 152 -11.58 -5.56 -4.82
N GLY A 153 -10.67 -4.61 -4.78
CA GLY A 153 -9.25 -4.96 -4.75
C GLY A 153 -8.34 -3.77 -4.60
N ASN A 154 -7.10 -4.08 -4.21
CA ASN A 154 -5.96 -3.19 -4.30
C ASN A 154 -5.19 -3.57 -5.57
N PHE A 155 -5.40 -2.83 -6.65
CA PHE A 155 -4.82 -3.15 -7.94
C PHE A 155 -4.50 -1.89 -8.74
N ASN A 156 -3.56 -2.06 -9.67
CA ASN A 156 -3.36 -1.16 -10.78
C ASN A 156 -2.83 -2.00 -11.96
N LEU A 157 -3.55 -1.96 -13.09
CA LEU A 157 -3.12 -2.62 -14.31
C LEU A 157 -2.42 -1.62 -15.23
N THR A 158 -1.33 -2.05 -15.85
CA THR A 158 -0.47 -1.22 -16.73
C THR A 158 -0.89 -1.32 -18.20
N ASN A 159 -1.75 -2.28 -18.55
CA ASN A 159 -2.22 -2.55 -19.91
C ASN A 159 -3.75 -2.44 -20.05
N VAL A 160 -4.34 -1.44 -19.40
CA VAL A 160 -5.80 -1.19 -19.47
C VAL A 160 -6.26 -0.95 -20.90
N ASP A 161 -5.44 -0.32 -21.73
CA ASP A 161 -5.67 -0.13 -23.17
C ASP A 161 -5.92 -1.44 -23.90
N GLU A 162 -4.95 -2.37 -23.80
CA GLU A 162 -5.02 -3.66 -24.45
C GLU A 162 -6.21 -4.49 -23.96
N LEU A 163 -6.47 -4.45 -22.66
CA LEU A 163 -7.56 -5.21 -22.05
C LEU A 163 -8.93 -4.65 -22.42
N PHE A 164 -9.06 -3.33 -22.55
CA PHE A 164 -10.26 -2.67 -23.03
C PHE A 164 -10.54 -3.04 -24.49
N ASP A 165 -9.53 -2.98 -25.35
CA ASP A 165 -9.65 -3.36 -26.76
C ASP A 165 -10.03 -4.84 -26.93
N LEU A 166 -9.50 -5.71 -26.07
CA LEU A 166 -9.89 -7.12 -26.03
C LEU A 166 -11.38 -7.28 -25.70
N LEU A 167 -11.91 -6.53 -24.72
CA LEU A 167 -13.35 -6.57 -24.39
C LEU A 167 -14.21 -6.07 -25.55
N VAL A 168 -13.81 -4.99 -26.21
CA VAL A 168 -14.49 -4.46 -27.41
C VAL A 168 -14.45 -5.48 -28.55
N GLY A 169 -13.30 -6.13 -28.76
CA GLY A 169 -13.13 -7.19 -29.76
C GLY A 169 -14.00 -8.43 -29.51
N LEU A 170 -14.32 -8.72 -28.24
CA LEU A 170 -15.31 -9.75 -27.85
C LEU A 170 -16.77 -9.29 -28.10
N GLY A 171 -17.00 -8.07 -28.56
CA GLY A 171 -18.31 -7.48 -28.79
C GLY A 171 -18.96 -6.90 -27.53
N GLN A 172 -18.20 -6.71 -26.45
CA GLN A 172 -18.71 -6.03 -25.26
C GLN A 172 -18.70 -4.51 -25.42
N HIS A 173 -19.45 -3.81 -24.58
CA HIS A 173 -19.49 -2.36 -24.51
C HIS A 173 -19.17 -1.89 -23.08
N PRO A 174 -17.88 -1.87 -22.68
CA PRO A 174 -17.49 -1.48 -21.33
C PRO A 174 -17.91 -0.03 -21.04
N LYS A 175 -18.48 0.20 -19.86
CA LYS A 175 -19.09 1.51 -19.51
C LYS A 175 -18.07 2.62 -19.27
N ASN A 176 -16.86 2.26 -18.88
CA ASN A 176 -15.77 3.20 -18.63
C ASN A 176 -14.43 2.57 -19.03
N TYR A 177 -13.49 3.43 -19.38
CA TYR A 177 -12.10 3.08 -19.61
C TYR A 177 -11.34 3.12 -18.27
N THR A 178 -11.47 2.06 -17.47
CA THR A 178 -10.77 1.91 -16.18
C THR A 178 -10.38 0.47 -15.92
N ASP A 179 -9.37 0.26 -15.08
CA ASP A 179 -8.97 -1.05 -14.57
C ASP A 179 -10.11 -1.78 -13.85
N THR A 180 -10.87 -1.10 -12.98
CA THR A 180 -12.00 -1.68 -12.26
C THR A 180 -13.06 -2.27 -13.19
N VAL A 181 -13.46 -1.54 -14.23
CA VAL A 181 -14.47 -2.03 -15.20
C VAL A 181 -13.90 -3.18 -16.00
N THR A 182 -12.66 -3.05 -16.46
CA THR A 182 -12.00 -4.06 -17.28
C THR A 182 -11.83 -5.39 -16.54
N ILE A 183 -11.44 -5.35 -15.25
CA ILE A 183 -11.37 -6.53 -14.39
C ILE A 183 -12.76 -7.13 -14.17
N LEU A 184 -13.76 -6.31 -13.82
CA LEU A 184 -15.14 -6.76 -13.57
C LEU A 184 -15.72 -7.49 -14.78
N GLU A 185 -15.57 -6.93 -15.97
CA GLU A 185 -16.13 -7.51 -17.18
C GLU A 185 -15.32 -8.69 -17.70
N LYS A 186 -13.98 -8.75 -17.53
CA LYS A 186 -13.22 -9.97 -17.86
C LYS A 186 -13.59 -11.13 -16.95
N VAL A 187 -13.66 -10.93 -15.64
CA VAL A 187 -14.12 -12.00 -14.72
C VAL A 187 -15.56 -12.39 -15.03
N GLY A 188 -16.43 -11.39 -15.29
CA GLY A 188 -17.82 -11.61 -15.69
C GLY A 188 -17.97 -12.41 -16.99
N HIS A 189 -17.11 -12.17 -17.99
CA HIS A 189 -17.10 -12.89 -19.25
C HIS A 189 -16.81 -14.37 -19.06
N TYR A 190 -15.70 -14.72 -18.41
CA TYR A 190 -15.35 -16.12 -18.19
C TYR A 190 -16.33 -16.81 -17.24
N LEU A 191 -16.92 -16.06 -16.30
CA LEU A 191 -18.02 -16.57 -15.46
C LEU A 191 -19.25 -16.97 -16.31
N ASP A 192 -19.62 -16.14 -17.29
CA ASP A 192 -20.73 -16.43 -18.19
C ASP A 192 -20.44 -17.61 -19.12
N GLU A 193 -19.22 -17.72 -19.64
CA GLU A 193 -18.82 -18.86 -20.48
C GLU A 193 -18.91 -20.18 -19.72
N GLU A 194 -18.37 -20.23 -18.50
CA GLU A 194 -18.41 -21.42 -17.66
C GLU A 194 -19.86 -21.79 -17.28
N ASN A 195 -20.67 -20.80 -16.89
CA ASN A 195 -22.10 -20.98 -16.67
C ASN A 195 -22.81 -21.57 -17.91
N GLN A 196 -22.52 -21.01 -19.09
CA GLN A 196 -23.17 -21.40 -20.33
C GLN A 196 -22.77 -22.81 -20.78
N MET A 197 -21.52 -23.19 -20.55
CA MET A 197 -21.00 -24.54 -20.80
C MET A 197 -21.72 -25.56 -19.92
N LEU A 198 -21.76 -25.33 -18.60
CA LEU A 198 -22.44 -26.21 -17.64
C LEU A 198 -23.95 -26.31 -17.92
N PHE A 199 -24.59 -25.19 -18.28
CA PHE A 199 -25.99 -25.20 -18.68
C PHE A 199 -26.23 -26.13 -19.87
N ARG A 200 -25.42 -26.02 -20.93
CA ARG A 200 -25.55 -26.88 -22.13
C ARG A 200 -25.31 -28.35 -21.79
N GLN A 201 -24.30 -28.64 -20.98
CA GLN A 201 -24.01 -30.00 -20.52
C GLN A 201 -25.22 -30.60 -19.79
N TYR A 202 -25.69 -29.98 -18.72
CA TYR A 202 -26.81 -30.52 -17.94
C TYR A 202 -28.12 -30.54 -18.72
N LYS A 203 -28.31 -29.62 -19.67
CA LYS A 203 -29.45 -29.65 -20.57
C LYS A 203 -29.43 -30.89 -21.48
N ASN A 204 -28.25 -31.25 -22.00
CA ASN A 204 -28.05 -32.46 -22.79
C ASN A 204 -28.20 -33.73 -21.94
N ASP A 205 -27.84 -33.66 -20.66
CA ASP A 205 -28.04 -34.74 -19.68
C ASP A 205 -29.53 -34.92 -19.29
N GLY A 206 -30.42 -34.07 -19.80
CA GLY A 206 -31.88 -34.20 -19.63
C GLY A 206 -32.47 -33.47 -18.43
N LEU A 207 -31.69 -32.67 -17.70
CA LEU A 207 -32.19 -31.94 -16.52
C LEU A 207 -33.13 -30.80 -16.93
N SER A 208 -34.12 -30.52 -16.08
CA SER A 208 -34.97 -29.35 -16.21
C SER A 208 -34.22 -28.07 -15.81
N ASN A 209 -34.70 -26.91 -16.27
CA ASN A 209 -34.05 -25.63 -15.95
C ASN A 209 -33.99 -25.35 -14.42
N GLN A 210 -34.96 -25.85 -13.66
CA GLN A 210 -34.99 -25.73 -12.20
C GLN A 210 -33.90 -26.58 -11.54
N GLU A 211 -33.65 -27.78 -12.05
CA GLU A 211 -32.60 -28.68 -11.55
C GLU A 211 -31.20 -28.23 -11.98
N ILE A 212 -31.06 -27.62 -13.15
CA ILE A 212 -29.77 -27.17 -13.69
C ILE A 212 -29.15 -26.08 -12.81
N SER A 213 -29.94 -25.11 -12.34
CA SER A 213 -29.38 -23.93 -11.66
C SER A 213 -28.55 -24.30 -10.41
N PRO A 214 -29.04 -25.14 -9.46
CA PRO A 214 -28.22 -25.62 -8.35
C PRO A 214 -27.00 -26.43 -8.77
N GLN A 215 -27.07 -27.19 -9.88
CA GLN A 215 -25.92 -27.94 -10.39
C GLN A 215 -24.84 -27.04 -10.93
N ILE A 216 -25.20 -25.92 -11.57
CA ILE A 216 -24.22 -24.90 -11.99
C ILE A 216 -23.55 -24.29 -10.76
N GLU A 217 -24.33 -23.84 -9.76
CA GLU A 217 -23.80 -23.26 -8.52
C GLU A 217 -22.80 -24.19 -7.83
N LYS A 218 -23.08 -25.50 -7.82
CA LYS A 218 -22.23 -26.51 -7.19
C LYS A 218 -20.94 -26.81 -7.97
N ASN A 219 -21.00 -26.78 -9.31
CA ASN A 219 -19.95 -27.34 -10.16
C ASN A 219 -19.16 -26.29 -10.96
N ILE A 220 -19.45 -24.99 -10.77
CA ILE A 220 -18.70 -23.93 -11.43
C ILE A 220 -17.21 -24.00 -11.08
N ASP A 221 -16.35 -24.01 -12.09
CA ASP A 221 -14.90 -24.03 -11.91
C ASP A 221 -14.35 -22.61 -11.77
N ILE A 222 -14.22 -22.16 -10.52
CA ILE A 222 -13.70 -20.83 -10.20
C ILE A 222 -12.24 -20.70 -10.61
N GLN A 223 -11.44 -21.75 -10.45
CA GLN A 223 -10.02 -21.70 -10.82
C GLN A 223 -9.87 -21.42 -12.32
N LYS A 224 -10.65 -22.10 -13.16
CA LYS A 224 -10.69 -21.87 -14.60
C LYS A 224 -11.16 -20.46 -14.96
N VAL A 225 -12.22 -19.97 -14.30
CA VAL A 225 -12.73 -18.60 -14.51
C VAL A 225 -11.65 -17.56 -14.20
N LEU A 226 -11.00 -17.66 -13.04
CA LEU A 226 -9.96 -16.72 -12.62
C LEU A 226 -8.70 -16.82 -13.50
N SER A 227 -8.31 -18.03 -13.90
CA SER A 227 -7.16 -18.25 -14.78
C SER A 227 -7.38 -17.65 -16.18
N GLY A 228 -8.58 -17.84 -16.74
CA GLY A 228 -8.96 -17.24 -18.02
C GLY A 228 -9.03 -15.72 -17.95
N ALA A 229 -9.72 -15.18 -16.93
CA ALA A 229 -9.92 -13.75 -16.77
C ALA A 229 -8.59 -12.99 -16.60
N SER A 230 -7.68 -13.54 -15.79
CA SER A 230 -6.44 -12.88 -15.43
C SER A 230 -5.31 -13.12 -16.40
N ARG A 231 -5.43 -14.00 -17.40
CA ARG A 231 -4.33 -14.41 -18.30
C ARG A 231 -3.51 -13.25 -18.85
N ASP A 232 -4.19 -12.20 -19.31
CA ASP A 232 -3.58 -11.07 -20.02
C ASP A 232 -3.34 -9.85 -19.11
N TRP A 233 -3.57 -9.97 -17.81
CA TRP A 233 -3.33 -8.86 -16.87
C TRP A 233 -1.84 -8.65 -16.65
N ASP A 234 -1.41 -7.40 -16.82
CA ASP A 234 -0.10 -6.87 -16.45
C ASP A 234 -0.28 -5.79 -15.38
N GLY A 235 0.46 -5.89 -14.27
CA GLY A 235 0.30 -5.00 -13.14
C GLY A 235 0.45 -5.70 -11.79
N GLY A 236 0.13 -4.96 -10.73
CA GLY A 236 0.14 -5.45 -9.35
C GLY A 236 -1.29 -5.48 -8.82
N TYR A 237 -1.70 -6.58 -8.19
CA TYR A 237 -3.08 -6.73 -7.74
C TYR A 237 -3.27 -7.74 -6.62
N ALA A 238 -4.16 -7.38 -5.69
CA ALA A 238 -4.83 -8.27 -4.74
C ALA A 238 -6.34 -8.03 -4.88
N ILE A 239 -7.05 -9.00 -5.45
CA ILE A 239 -8.46 -8.86 -5.85
C ILE A 239 -9.31 -9.84 -5.07
N ALA A 240 -10.32 -9.34 -4.39
CA ALA A 240 -11.32 -10.11 -3.69
C ALA A 240 -12.67 -10.04 -4.41
N GLY A 241 -13.37 -11.15 -4.50
CA GLY A 241 -14.69 -11.22 -5.11
C GLY A 241 -15.59 -12.26 -4.49
N MET A 242 -16.88 -12.13 -4.78
CA MET A 242 -17.89 -13.13 -4.45
C MET A 242 -18.89 -13.28 -5.59
N PHE A 243 -19.35 -14.51 -5.78
CA PHE A 243 -20.39 -14.85 -6.72
C PHE A 243 -21.74 -14.91 -6.01
N GLY A 244 -22.83 -14.62 -6.70
CA GLY A 244 -24.16 -14.53 -6.08
C GLY A 244 -24.65 -15.81 -5.41
N HIS A 245 -24.12 -16.98 -5.77
CA HIS A 245 -24.47 -18.23 -5.10
C HIS A 245 -23.73 -18.49 -3.80
N GLY A 246 -22.70 -17.68 -3.47
CA GLY A 246 -22.03 -17.71 -2.18
C GLY A 246 -20.58 -18.18 -2.20
N ASP A 247 -20.06 -18.62 -3.35
CA ASP A 247 -18.63 -18.83 -3.49
C ASP A 247 -17.89 -17.49 -3.48
N SER A 248 -16.69 -17.45 -2.90
CA SER A 248 -15.85 -16.26 -2.87
C SER A 248 -14.39 -16.59 -3.16
N PHE A 249 -13.61 -15.58 -3.49
CA PHE A 249 -12.19 -15.73 -3.78
C PHE A 249 -11.40 -14.49 -3.39
N VAL A 250 -10.11 -14.69 -3.11
CA VAL A 250 -9.11 -13.62 -3.15
C VAL A 250 -7.89 -14.11 -3.95
N MET A 251 -7.52 -13.39 -5.00
CA MET A 251 -6.40 -13.73 -5.87
C MET A 251 -5.30 -12.68 -5.85
N ARG A 252 -4.06 -13.13 -6.06
CA ARG A 252 -2.86 -12.30 -6.01
C ARG A 252 -2.10 -12.34 -7.34
N ASP A 253 -1.45 -11.23 -7.67
CA ASP A 253 -0.60 -11.12 -8.85
C ASP A 253 0.58 -12.12 -8.84
N PRO A 254 1.07 -12.55 -10.01
CA PRO A 254 2.07 -13.62 -10.09
C PRO A 254 3.47 -13.18 -9.64
N TRP A 255 3.73 -11.89 -9.45
CA TRP A 255 5.00 -11.38 -8.90
C TRP A 255 4.96 -11.17 -7.38
N GLY A 256 3.77 -11.27 -6.78
CA GLY A 256 3.52 -11.00 -5.37
C GLY A 256 3.71 -9.54 -4.99
N ILE A 257 3.44 -8.60 -5.90
CA ILE A 257 3.62 -7.16 -5.69
C ILE A 257 2.77 -6.67 -4.53
N ARG A 258 1.46 -6.95 -4.57
CA ARG A 258 0.48 -6.51 -3.56
C ARG A 258 0.31 -7.54 -2.45
N PRO A 259 0.29 -7.17 -1.17
CA PRO A 259 0.10 -8.13 -0.08
C PRO A 259 -1.36 -8.56 0.08
N ALA A 260 -1.56 -9.82 0.44
CA ALA A 260 -2.84 -10.35 0.90
C ALA A 260 -2.58 -11.51 1.86
N PHE A 261 -3.24 -11.50 3.01
CA PHE A 261 -3.07 -12.49 4.07
C PHE A 261 -4.41 -13.11 4.41
N TYR A 262 -4.40 -14.41 4.72
CA TYR A 262 -5.61 -15.14 5.09
C TYR A 262 -5.42 -16.00 6.33
N TYR A 263 -6.53 -16.21 7.03
CA TYR A 263 -6.69 -17.12 8.16
C TYR A 263 -7.97 -17.90 7.97
N HIS A 264 -7.96 -19.18 8.35
CA HIS A 264 -9.20 -19.92 8.52
C HIS A 264 -9.10 -20.98 9.61
N ASP A 265 -10.25 -21.30 10.19
CA ASP A 265 -10.50 -22.43 11.08
C ASP A 265 -11.85 -23.08 10.71
N ASP A 266 -12.45 -23.87 11.61
CA ASP A 266 -13.72 -24.56 11.37
C ASP A 266 -14.95 -23.62 11.33
N GLU A 267 -14.76 -22.35 11.71
CA GLU A 267 -15.83 -21.37 11.88
C GLU A 267 -15.74 -20.23 10.89
N ILE A 268 -14.55 -19.77 10.50
CA ILE A 268 -14.44 -18.56 9.71
C ILE A 268 -13.25 -18.61 8.76
N VAL A 269 -13.41 -18.02 7.57
CA VAL A 269 -12.31 -17.61 6.69
C VAL A 269 -12.26 -16.10 6.67
N VAL A 270 -11.06 -15.53 6.87
CA VAL A 270 -10.81 -14.09 6.79
C VAL A 270 -9.62 -13.81 5.90
N VAL A 271 -9.75 -12.81 5.03
CA VAL A 271 -8.65 -12.27 4.23
C VAL A 271 -8.54 -10.77 4.47
N ALA A 272 -7.33 -10.24 4.60
CA ALA A 272 -7.05 -8.81 4.71
C ALA A 272 -5.74 -8.44 3.99
N SER A 273 -5.55 -7.17 3.68
CA SER A 273 -4.29 -6.68 3.06
C SER A 273 -3.10 -6.77 4.02
N GLU A 274 -3.33 -6.78 5.34
CA GLU A 274 -2.26 -6.83 6.35
C GLU A 274 -2.50 -7.91 7.42
N ARG A 275 -1.43 -8.61 7.79
CA ARG A 275 -1.47 -9.66 8.83
C ARG A 275 -1.90 -9.15 10.23
N PRO A 276 -1.39 -8.03 10.77
CA PRO A 276 -1.78 -7.56 12.12
C PRO A 276 -3.27 -7.25 12.29
N VAL A 277 -3.94 -6.93 11.17
CA VAL A 277 -5.38 -6.66 11.13
C VAL A 277 -6.15 -7.91 11.51
N ILE A 278 -5.81 -9.05 10.91
CA ILE A 278 -6.42 -10.35 11.22
C ILE A 278 -6.09 -10.76 12.66
N GLN A 279 -4.83 -10.60 13.08
CA GLN A 279 -4.41 -10.93 14.45
C GLN A 279 -5.26 -10.19 15.49
N THR A 280 -5.43 -8.88 15.30
CA THR A 280 -6.18 -8.04 16.24
C THR A 280 -7.68 -8.33 16.17
N ALA A 281 -8.23 -8.50 14.97
CA ALA A 281 -9.67 -8.69 14.80
C ALA A 281 -10.15 -10.05 15.29
N LEU A 282 -9.34 -11.10 15.16
CA LEU A 282 -9.69 -12.47 15.56
C LEU A 282 -9.00 -12.96 16.83
N ASN A 283 -8.08 -12.17 17.40
CA ASN A 283 -7.26 -12.58 18.55
C ASN A 283 -6.43 -13.86 18.27
N VAL A 284 -5.79 -13.91 17.11
CA VAL A 284 -5.00 -15.06 16.64
C VAL A 284 -3.50 -14.74 16.56
N ARG A 285 -2.68 -15.78 16.61
CA ARG A 285 -1.22 -15.66 16.56
C ARG A 285 -0.73 -15.41 15.12
N ALA A 286 0.38 -14.70 14.96
CA ALA A 286 0.94 -14.40 13.63
C ALA A 286 1.18 -15.65 12.76
N ASN A 287 1.56 -16.78 13.37
CA ASN A 287 1.90 -18.01 12.65
C ASN A 287 0.66 -18.77 12.13
N SER A 288 -0.55 -18.46 12.58
CA SER A 288 -1.77 -19.06 12.01
C SER A 288 -2.25 -18.33 10.76
N ILE A 289 -1.66 -17.19 10.43
CA ILE A 289 -2.00 -16.38 9.26
C ILE A 289 -0.98 -16.66 8.16
N LYS A 290 -1.48 -16.91 6.96
CA LYS A 290 -0.68 -17.21 5.78
C LYS A 290 -0.77 -16.05 4.80
N GLU A 291 0.32 -15.78 4.09
CA GLU A 291 0.30 -14.88 2.93
C GLU A 291 -0.15 -15.68 1.71
N ILE A 292 -1.05 -15.14 0.89
CA ILE A 292 -1.46 -15.79 -0.37
C ILE A 292 -0.25 -15.82 -1.30
N ALA A 293 0.10 -16.99 -1.85
CA ALA A 293 1.29 -17.08 -2.68
C ALA A 293 1.14 -16.33 -4.01
N PRO A 294 2.25 -15.88 -4.64
CA PRO A 294 2.20 -15.22 -5.95
C PRO A 294 1.49 -16.08 -7.00
N GLY A 295 0.51 -15.50 -7.69
CA GLY A 295 -0.25 -16.17 -8.76
C GLY A 295 -1.34 -17.12 -8.28
N ASN A 296 -1.53 -17.24 -6.95
CA ASN A 296 -2.57 -18.08 -6.37
C ASN A 296 -3.85 -17.30 -6.06
N ALA A 297 -4.93 -18.05 -5.91
CA ALA A 297 -6.18 -17.61 -5.35
C ALA A 297 -6.59 -18.50 -4.18
N VAL A 298 -7.02 -17.88 -3.08
CA VAL A 298 -7.78 -18.56 -2.03
C VAL A 298 -9.24 -18.55 -2.45
N ILE A 299 -9.78 -19.73 -2.74
CA ILE A 299 -11.18 -19.94 -3.12
C ILE A 299 -11.90 -20.54 -1.92
N VAL A 300 -13.07 -19.97 -1.59
CA VAL A 300 -13.95 -20.46 -0.54
C VAL A 300 -15.29 -20.81 -1.16
N ARG A 301 -15.63 -22.09 -1.16
CA ARG A 301 -16.88 -22.60 -1.71
C ARG A 301 -18.03 -22.38 -0.74
N LYS A 302 -19.25 -22.34 -1.27
CA LYS A 302 -20.50 -22.20 -0.52
C LYS A 302 -20.62 -23.27 0.58
N ASN A 303 -20.24 -24.50 0.27
CA ASN A 303 -20.25 -25.64 1.20
C ASN A 303 -19.20 -25.55 2.32
N GLY A 304 -18.31 -24.55 2.26
CA GLY A 304 -17.26 -24.31 3.26
C GLY A 304 -15.88 -24.82 2.87
N ASP A 305 -15.72 -25.48 1.71
CA ASP A 305 -14.39 -25.94 1.27
C ASP A 305 -13.48 -24.74 0.98
N VAL A 306 -12.27 -24.78 1.52
CA VAL A 306 -11.25 -23.74 1.35
C VAL A 306 -10.05 -24.34 0.63
N ALA A 307 -9.63 -23.72 -0.47
CA ALA A 307 -8.45 -24.15 -1.20
C ALA A 307 -7.63 -22.94 -1.67
N GLU A 308 -6.31 -23.04 -1.56
CA GLU A 308 -5.39 -22.14 -2.27
C GLU A 308 -4.93 -22.83 -3.56
N VAL A 309 -5.25 -22.24 -4.70
CA VAL A 309 -4.99 -22.84 -6.02
C VAL A 309 -4.24 -21.87 -6.94
N PRO A 310 -3.36 -22.36 -7.84
CA PRO A 310 -2.70 -21.51 -8.82
C PRO A 310 -3.68 -21.08 -9.91
N VAL A 311 -3.77 -19.77 -10.16
CA VAL A 311 -4.58 -19.18 -11.25
C VAL A 311 -3.71 -18.47 -12.29
N ARG A 312 -2.46 -18.15 -11.94
CA ARG A 312 -1.41 -17.68 -12.84
C ARG A 312 -0.13 -18.45 -12.54
N VAL A 313 0.74 -18.57 -13.53
CA VAL A 313 2.10 -19.10 -13.32
C VAL A 313 2.88 -18.11 -12.47
N ALA A 314 3.32 -18.55 -11.29
CA ALA A 314 4.12 -17.74 -10.38
C ALA A 314 5.42 -17.28 -11.07
N GLN A 315 5.75 -16.00 -10.91
CA GLN A 315 6.97 -15.37 -11.40
C GLN A 315 7.99 -15.23 -10.28
N LYS A 316 9.18 -14.73 -10.61
CA LYS A 316 10.17 -14.35 -9.59
C LYS A 316 9.55 -13.30 -8.67
N ARG A 317 9.51 -13.60 -7.37
CA ARG A 317 8.95 -12.71 -6.35
C ARG A 317 9.64 -11.34 -6.39
N ARG A 318 8.83 -10.29 -6.58
CA ARG A 318 9.23 -8.88 -6.59
C ARG A 318 8.26 -8.06 -5.73
N SER A 319 7.96 -8.57 -4.53
CA SER A 319 7.06 -7.91 -3.59
C SER A 319 7.55 -6.49 -3.28
N CYS A 320 6.61 -5.55 -3.19
CA CYS A 320 6.89 -4.13 -3.00
C CYS A 320 7.75 -3.89 -1.74
N SER A 321 8.93 -3.29 -1.88
CA SER A 321 9.78 -2.91 -0.74
C SER A 321 9.20 -1.74 0.05
N PHE A 322 8.40 -0.87 -0.58
CA PHE A 322 7.81 0.31 0.04
C PHE A 322 6.75 -0.05 1.09
N GLU A 323 6.14 -1.23 0.97
CA GLU A 323 5.31 -1.82 2.02
C GLU A 323 6.08 -1.96 3.33
N ARG A 324 7.36 -2.35 3.24
CA ARG A 324 8.23 -2.57 4.41
C ARG A 324 8.81 -1.26 4.93
N ILE A 325 9.13 -0.32 4.05
CA ILE A 325 9.67 0.99 4.41
C ILE A 325 8.60 1.85 5.11
N TYR A 326 7.39 1.94 4.54
CA TYR A 326 6.42 2.96 4.91
C TYR A 326 4.97 2.46 5.08
N PHE A 327 4.37 1.83 4.06
CA PHE A 327 2.91 1.69 3.97
C PHE A 327 2.29 0.73 4.99
N SER A 328 2.88 -0.45 5.14
CA SER A 328 2.34 -1.43 6.08
C SER A 328 2.58 -0.98 7.53
N ARG A 329 1.77 -1.50 8.44
CA ARG A 329 1.90 -1.18 9.86
C ARG A 329 3.23 -1.69 10.41
N GLY A 330 3.99 -0.77 11.01
CA GLY A 330 5.23 -1.10 11.72
C GLY A 330 5.06 -2.04 12.92
N SER A 331 3.82 -2.30 13.37
CA SER A 331 3.51 -3.28 14.42
C SER A 331 3.55 -4.73 13.93
N ASP A 332 3.63 -4.96 12.61
CA ASP A 332 3.86 -6.30 12.09
C ASP A 332 5.26 -6.80 12.49
N ARG A 333 5.33 -8.05 12.95
CA ARG A 333 6.56 -8.63 13.52
C ARG A 333 7.76 -8.54 12.57
N ASP A 334 7.54 -8.80 11.29
CA ASP A 334 8.63 -8.88 10.32
C ASP A 334 8.98 -7.45 9.86
N ILE A 335 7.98 -6.60 9.60
CA ILE A 335 8.18 -5.17 9.25
C ILE A 335 8.94 -4.42 10.34
N TYR A 336 8.61 -4.67 11.61
CA TYR A 336 9.29 -4.03 12.74
C TYR A 336 10.80 -4.31 12.71
N LYS A 337 11.18 -5.57 12.49
CA LYS A 337 12.58 -5.99 12.39
C LYS A 337 13.26 -5.42 11.15
N GLU A 338 12.57 -5.47 10.01
CA GLU A 338 13.05 -4.92 8.73
C GLU A 338 13.33 -3.41 8.85
N ARG A 339 12.41 -2.63 9.43
CA ARG A 339 12.60 -1.19 9.66
C ARG A 339 13.73 -0.87 10.62
N LYS A 340 13.88 -1.63 11.71
CA LYS A 340 15.06 -1.50 12.58
C LYS A 340 16.35 -1.78 11.82
N ARG A 341 16.36 -2.82 10.99
CA ARG A 341 17.54 -3.16 10.20
C ARG A 341 17.86 -2.06 9.17
N LEU A 342 16.86 -1.46 8.53
CA LEU A 342 17.04 -0.29 7.66
C LEU A 342 17.72 0.87 8.39
N GLY A 343 17.25 1.21 9.59
CA GLY A 343 17.89 2.23 10.42
C GLY A 343 19.33 1.92 10.78
N GLN A 344 19.59 0.68 11.20
CA GLN A 344 20.92 0.23 11.63
C GLN A 344 21.95 0.29 10.49
N LEU A 345 21.54 -0.03 9.26
CA LEU A 345 22.43 -0.04 8.10
C LEU A 345 22.86 1.36 7.62
N LEU A 346 22.17 2.41 8.06
CA LEU A 346 22.53 3.80 7.75
C LEU A 346 23.67 4.33 8.61
N THR A 347 24.00 3.66 9.72
CA THR A 347 24.95 4.17 10.71
C THR A 347 26.29 4.62 10.13
N PRO A 348 26.97 3.87 9.24
CA PRO A 348 28.26 4.31 8.69
C PRO A 348 28.14 5.66 7.98
N ALA A 349 27.19 5.80 7.05
CA ALA A 349 26.99 7.03 6.29
C ALA A 349 26.57 8.21 7.19
N ILE A 350 25.82 7.95 8.26
CA ILE A 350 25.45 8.98 9.25
C ILE A 350 26.70 9.46 9.99
N LEU A 351 27.54 8.55 10.47
CA LEU A 351 28.74 8.92 11.23
C LEU A 351 29.73 9.70 10.35
N ASP A 352 29.91 9.29 9.10
CA ASP A 352 30.73 10.00 8.13
C ASP A 352 30.19 11.42 7.86
N SER A 353 28.86 11.59 7.83
CA SER A 353 28.22 12.90 7.57
C SER A 353 28.44 13.94 8.67
N VAL A 354 28.71 13.49 9.90
CA VAL A 354 28.99 14.32 11.08
C VAL A 354 30.44 14.23 11.53
N ASP A 355 31.35 13.76 10.66
CA ASP A 355 32.79 13.67 10.92
C ASP A 355 33.12 12.83 12.18
N HIS A 356 32.28 11.83 12.47
CA HIS A 356 32.29 11.03 13.70
C HIS A 356 32.16 11.83 15.02
N ASP A 357 31.73 13.10 14.98
CA ASP A 357 31.53 13.94 16.17
C ASP A 357 30.20 13.61 16.88
N ILE A 358 30.16 12.47 17.56
CA ILE A 358 28.97 12.02 18.28
C ILE A 358 28.68 12.89 19.51
N LYS A 359 29.71 13.50 20.11
CA LYS A 359 29.58 14.33 21.33
C LYS A 359 28.76 15.59 21.05
N ASN A 360 28.99 16.22 19.90
CA ASN A 360 28.25 17.40 19.46
C ASN A 360 27.21 17.02 18.39
N THR A 361 26.59 15.84 18.49
CA THR A 361 25.50 15.44 17.60
C THR A 361 24.25 15.08 18.39
N VAL A 362 23.13 15.70 18.03
CA VAL A 362 21.79 15.38 18.53
C VAL A 362 21.06 14.52 17.51
N PHE A 363 20.61 13.34 17.93
CA PHE A 363 19.86 12.40 17.09
C PHE A 363 18.36 12.51 17.37
N SER A 364 17.56 12.62 16.30
CA SER A 364 16.10 12.70 16.36
C SER A 364 15.44 12.04 15.15
N PHE A 365 14.12 12.11 15.07
CA PHE A 365 13.32 11.55 13.98
C PHE A 365 12.10 12.41 13.67
N ILE A 366 11.56 12.27 12.46
CA ILE A 366 10.29 12.89 12.06
C ILE A 366 9.13 11.95 12.40
N PRO A 367 8.21 12.35 13.31
CA PRO A 367 7.10 11.49 13.72
C PRO A 367 6.05 11.29 12.61
N ASN A 368 5.40 10.12 12.49
CA ASN A 368 5.46 8.95 13.39
C ASN A 368 6.16 7.72 12.77
N THR A 369 6.14 7.56 11.44
CA THR A 369 6.50 6.29 10.79
C THR A 369 8.00 5.97 10.89
N ALA A 370 8.86 6.99 10.94
CA ALA A 370 10.31 6.83 11.04
C ALA A 370 10.80 6.32 12.41
N GLU A 371 9.95 6.28 13.44
CA GLU A 371 10.33 5.92 14.82
C GLU A 371 10.99 4.53 14.90
N THR A 372 10.47 3.53 14.17
CA THR A 372 11.07 2.18 14.21
C THR A 372 12.45 2.14 13.56
N ALA A 373 12.64 2.87 12.46
CA ALA A 373 13.94 3.00 11.83
C ALA A 373 14.90 3.79 12.72
N PHE A 374 14.43 4.83 13.43
CA PHE A 374 15.21 5.56 14.41
C PHE A 374 15.77 4.65 15.51
N TYR A 375 14.96 3.75 16.07
CA TYR A 375 15.47 2.80 17.07
C TYR A 375 16.60 1.92 16.52
N GLY A 376 16.46 1.45 15.27
CA GLY A 376 17.51 0.72 14.58
C GLY A 376 18.78 1.54 14.35
N MET A 377 18.62 2.79 13.93
CA MET A 377 19.72 3.75 13.75
C MET A 377 20.49 3.96 15.06
N MET A 378 19.77 4.13 16.18
CA MET A 378 20.39 4.30 17.49
C MET A 378 21.08 3.03 17.99
N GLU A 379 20.56 1.84 17.69
CA GLU A 379 21.27 0.58 17.95
C GLU A 379 22.59 0.50 17.21
N GLY A 380 22.61 0.92 15.94
CA GLY A 380 23.85 0.98 15.15
C GLY A 380 24.86 1.99 15.71
N VAL A 381 24.42 3.21 16.04
CA VAL A 381 25.29 4.25 16.64
C VAL A 381 25.88 3.79 17.98
N ARG A 382 25.06 3.21 18.86
CA ARG A 382 25.53 2.66 20.14
C ARG A 382 26.51 1.51 19.95
N HIS A 383 26.29 0.64 18.97
CA HIS A 383 27.23 -0.42 18.64
C HIS A 383 28.59 0.14 18.19
N HIS A 384 28.60 1.16 17.34
CA HIS A 384 29.84 1.82 16.92
C HIS A 384 30.57 2.46 18.11
N LEU A 385 29.85 3.19 18.96
CA LEU A 385 30.40 3.76 20.21
C LEU A 385 31.00 2.67 21.10
N MET A 386 30.31 1.53 21.26
CA MET A 386 30.81 0.42 22.06
C MET A 386 32.16 -0.09 21.52
N GLU A 387 32.31 -0.26 20.21
CA GLU A 387 33.58 -0.68 19.60
C GLU A 387 34.67 0.39 19.75
N GLN A 388 34.34 1.67 19.60
CA GLN A 388 35.27 2.77 19.88
C GLN A 388 35.74 2.77 21.35
N LYS A 389 34.81 2.62 22.30
CA LYS A 389 35.12 2.53 23.74
C LYS A 389 36.05 1.35 24.03
N LYS A 390 35.78 0.18 23.44
CA LYS A 390 36.66 -1.00 23.57
C LYS A 390 38.07 -0.71 23.06
N GLN A 391 38.18 -0.09 21.89
CA GLN A 391 39.48 0.26 21.31
C GLN A 391 40.23 1.25 22.19
N GLN A 392 39.57 2.31 22.67
CA GLN A 392 40.17 3.30 23.57
C GLN A 392 40.67 2.66 24.87
N ILE A 393 39.88 1.76 25.49
CA ILE A 393 40.30 1.03 26.70
C ILE A 393 41.50 0.13 26.41
N HIS A 394 41.49 -0.56 25.26
CA HIS A 394 42.60 -1.40 24.84
C HIS A 394 43.89 -0.56 24.63
N ASP A 395 43.77 0.60 23.98
CA ASP A 395 44.89 1.50 23.68
C ASP A 395 45.52 2.11 24.94
N LEU A 396 44.78 2.19 26.05
CA LEU A 396 45.34 2.58 27.34
C LEU A 396 46.35 1.54 27.87
N ASN A 397 46.33 0.30 27.38
CA ASN A 397 47.29 -0.76 27.70
C ASN A 397 47.58 -0.91 29.20
N GLY A 398 46.52 -0.87 30.03
CA GLY A 398 46.63 -0.94 31.50
C GLY A 398 47.00 0.36 32.21
N SER A 399 47.23 1.45 31.48
CA SER A 399 47.55 2.80 32.01
C SER A 399 46.28 3.66 32.15
N TRP A 400 45.26 3.15 32.83
CA TRP A 400 44.00 3.87 33.04
C TRP A 400 43.82 4.28 34.51
N THR A 401 43.24 5.45 34.73
CA THR A 401 42.69 5.86 36.03
C THR A 401 41.18 5.69 36.02
N GLU A 402 40.56 5.67 37.21
CA GLU A 402 39.10 5.60 37.33
C GLU A 402 38.42 6.76 36.59
N GLU A 403 39.02 7.95 36.64
CA GLU A 403 38.51 9.14 35.95
C GLU A 403 38.55 8.97 34.42
N LYS A 404 39.64 8.40 33.89
CA LYS A 404 39.78 8.19 32.44
C LYS A 404 38.85 7.09 31.94
N LEU A 405 38.67 6.03 32.73
CA LEU A 405 37.73 4.97 32.41
C LEU A 405 36.28 5.51 32.44
N GLN A 406 35.93 6.30 33.46
CA GLN A 406 34.63 6.96 33.57
C GLN A 406 34.36 7.91 32.40
N GLU A 407 35.37 8.67 31.95
CA GLU A 407 35.28 9.54 30.77
C GLU A 407 34.91 8.75 29.51
N ILE A 408 35.54 7.59 29.28
CA ILE A 408 35.29 6.74 28.11
C ILE A 408 33.90 6.09 28.17
N ILE A 409 33.55 5.48 29.29
CA ILE A 409 32.31 4.70 29.40
C ILE A 409 31.06 5.59 29.41
N SER A 410 31.16 6.82 29.89
CA SER A 410 30.04 7.76 30.02
C SER A 410 29.59 8.41 28.71
N VAL A 411 30.36 8.26 27.62
CA VAL A 411 29.97 8.80 26.31
C VAL A 411 28.75 8.06 25.79
N GLU A 412 27.60 8.73 25.76
CA GLU A 412 26.36 8.20 25.19
C GLU A 412 25.85 9.13 24.09
N PRO A 413 25.16 8.59 23.07
CA PRO A 413 24.62 9.43 22.02
C PRO A 413 23.47 10.27 22.57
N ARG A 414 23.45 11.57 22.25
CA ARG A 414 22.38 12.49 22.66
C ARG A 414 21.14 12.24 21.80
N VAL A 415 20.10 11.67 22.41
CA VAL A 415 18.84 11.33 21.74
C VAL A 415 17.73 12.21 22.27
N GLU A 416 17.09 12.95 21.38
CA GLU A 416 16.10 13.95 21.77
C GLU A 416 14.91 13.95 20.83
N LYS A 417 13.74 14.30 21.36
CA LYS A 417 12.53 14.48 20.55
C LYS A 417 12.46 15.93 20.06
N ILE A 418 13.16 16.21 18.96
CA ILE A 418 13.25 17.54 18.40
C ILE A 418 12.00 17.88 17.61
N ALA A 419 11.67 17.12 16.56
CA ALA A 419 10.48 17.36 15.77
C ALA A 419 9.22 16.81 16.47
N ILE A 420 8.24 17.68 16.69
CA ILE A 420 6.93 17.34 17.25
C ILE A 420 5.87 17.63 16.19
N LYS A 421 4.93 16.70 16.00
CA LYS A 421 3.81 16.89 15.07
C LYS A 421 2.57 17.31 15.84
N ASP A 422 2.01 18.47 15.51
CA ASP A 422 0.70 18.87 16.02
C ASP A 422 -0.40 18.25 15.14
N ALA A 423 -1.04 17.21 15.66
CA ALA A 423 -2.05 16.43 14.94
C ALA A 423 -3.39 17.16 14.76
N LYS A 424 -3.62 18.31 15.40
CA LYS A 424 -4.92 19.00 15.39
C LYS A 424 -5.10 20.03 14.27
N MET A 425 -4.02 20.47 13.62
CA MET A 425 -4.12 21.33 12.43
C MET A 425 -4.36 20.49 11.16
N ARG A 426 -5.54 19.85 11.07
CA ARG A 426 -6.09 19.51 9.76
C ARG A 426 -6.57 20.83 9.15
N THR A 427 -6.07 21.17 7.97
CA THR A 427 -6.42 22.39 7.22
C THR A 427 -7.93 22.43 6.96
N PHE A 428 -8.71 22.95 7.90
CA PHE A 428 -10.16 22.94 7.78
C PHE A 428 -10.73 24.13 7.04
N ILE A 429 -9.99 25.25 6.87
CA ILE A 429 -10.46 26.40 6.08
C ILE A 429 -9.26 27.21 5.55
N SER A 430 -9.09 27.33 4.22
CA SER A 430 -8.52 28.52 3.55
C SER A 430 -8.39 28.32 2.02
N ASN A 431 -8.59 29.42 1.28
CA ASN A 431 -8.24 29.56 -0.14
C ASN A 431 -6.74 29.29 -0.36
N ASP A 432 -6.36 28.89 -1.59
CA ASP A 432 -5.01 28.40 -1.95
C ASP A 432 -3.84 29.32 -1.52
N GLU A 433 -4.05 30.62 -1.29
CA GLU A 433 -3.01 31.57 -0.84
C GLU A 433 -2.62 31.44 0.65
N GLY A 434 -3.44 30.81 1.52
CA GLY A 434 -3.16 30.66 2.96
C GLY A 434 -2.63 29.29 3.39
N ARG A 435 -2.48 28.35 2.43
CA ARG A 435 -2.19 26.94 2.70
C ARG A 435 -0.73 26.70 3.07
N ASP A 436 0.18 27.41 2.42
CA ASP A 436 1.63 27.27 2.63
C ASP A 436 2.05 27.70 4.05
N ASP A 437 1.40 28.73 4.60
CA ASP A 437 1.65 29.22 5.97
C ASP A 437 1.18 28.19 7.02
N LEU A 438 -0.01 27.61 6.82
CA LEU A 438 -0.55 26.55 7.69
C LEU A 438 0.26 25.25 7.63
N VAL A 439 0.82 24.88 6.47
CA VAL A 439 1.73 23.72 6.33
C VAL A 439 3.03 23.94 7.10
N GLY A 440 3.52 25.19 7.14
CA GLY A 440 4.69 25.59 7.93
C GLY A 440 4.54 25.35 9.45
N HIS A 441 3.31 25.33 9.97
CA HIS A 441 3.02 25.18 11.40
C HIS A 441 2.58 23.78 11.85
N VAL A 442 2.62 22.77 10.97
CA VAL A 442 2.25 21.37 11.33
C VAL A 442 3.27 20.74 12.28
N TYR A 443 4.50 21.23 12.26
CA TYR A 443 5.54 20.81 13.18
C TYR A 443 5.89 21.91 14.16
N ASP A 444 6.30 21.48 15.34
CA ASP A 444 6.98 22.29 16.34
C ASP A 444 8.33 21.65 16.66
N VAL A 445 9.21 22.42 17.30
CA VAL A 445 10.53 21.95 17.74
C VAL A 445 10.75 22.16 19.23
N THR A 446 11.56 21.28 19.82
CA THR A 446 11.99 21.43 21.21
C THR A 446 13.19 22.38 21.29
N TYR A 447 12.97 23.58 21.83
CA TYR A 447 13.99 24.63 21.98
C TYR A 447 14.92 24.39 23.17
N GLY A 448 16.14 24.94 23.10
CA GLY A 448 17.11 24.97 24.20
C GLY A 448 17.97 23.70 24.37
N ILE A 449 17.80 22.71 23.49
CA ILE A 449 18.52 21.42 23.54
C ILE A 449 19.75 21.40 22.62
N VAL A 450 19.63 22.02 21.44
CA VAL A 450 20.72 22.14 20.46
C VAL A 450 21.56 23.35 20.85
N LYS A 451 22.88 23.17 20.92
CA LYS A 451 23.83 24.27 21.13
C LYS A 451 24.08 25.00 19.81
N ASN A 452 23.81 26.30 19.83
CA ASN A 452 23.92 27.15 18.66
C ASN A 452 25.32 27.07 18.03
N GLN A 453 25.37 26.79 16.72
CA GLN A 453 26.57 26.76 15.88
C GLN A 453 27.66 25.76 16.31
N GLU A 454 27.34 24.85 17.25
CA GLU A 454 28.22 23.79 17.73
C GLU A 454 27.67 22.41 17.36
N ASP A 455 26.40 22.16 17.66
CA ASP A 455 25.79 20.84 17.50
C ASP A 455 25.38 20.55 16.04
N ASN A 456 25.64 19.33 15.59
CA ASN A 456 24.99 18.73 14.43
C ASN A 456 23.62 18.16 14.83
N LEU A 457 22.64 18.26 13.94
CA LEU A 457 21.30 17.73 14.14
C LEU A 457 21.00 16.66 13.09
N VAL A 458 20.96 15.39 13.50
CA VAL A 458 20.66 14.24 12.65
C VAL A 458 19.20 13.85 12.82
N VAL A 459 18.40 13.91 11.76
CA VAL A 459 16.97 13.61 11.81
C VAL A 459 16.61 12.58 10.75
N ILE A 460 16.08 11.43 11.18
CA ILE A 460 15.62 10.39 10.26
C ILE A 460 14.16 10.57 9.84
N ASP A 461 13.89 10.39 8.56
CA ASP A 461 12.57 10.27 7.94
C ASP A 461 12.42 8.93 7.21
N ASP A 462 11.19 8.57 6.87
CA ASP A 462 10.92 7.35 6.09
C ASP A 462 11.48 7.44 4.67
N SER A 463 11.13 8.49 3.94
CA SER A 463 11.37 8.66 2.50
C SER A 463 11.32 10.13 2.09
N ILE A 464 11.95 10.47 0.97
CA ILE A 464 11.87 11.81 0.36
C ILE A 464 11.43 11.65 -1.09
N VAL A 465 10.24 12.17 -1.43
CA VAL A 465 9.61 12.02 -2.75
C VAL A 465 9.76 13.29 -3.58
N ARG A 466 8.98 14.34 -3.27
CA ARG A 466 9.05 15.65 -3.94
C ARG A 466 9.96 16.61 -3.18
N GLY A 467 10.14 16.37 -1.88
CA GLY A 467 10.93 17.18 -0.96
C GLY A 467 10.27 18.51 -0.60
N THR A 468 9.03 18.76 -1.05
CA THR A 468 8.34 20.05 -0.84
C THR A 468 8.16 20.35 0.63
N THR A 469 7.70 19.36 1.41
CA THR A 469 7.49 19.60 2.83
C THR A 469 8.80 19.67 3.63
N LEU A 470 9.83 18.95 3.17
CA LEU A 470 11.17 19.05 3.76
C LEU A 470 11.72 20.47 3.61
N LYS A 471 11.63 21.03 2.39
CA LYS A 471 12.04 22.40 2.05
C LYS A 471 11.21 23.48 2.72
N GLN A 472 9.88 23.36 2.67
CA GLN A 472 8.97 24.43 3.09
C GLN A 472 8.74 24.49 4.61
N SER A 473 8.87 23.36 5.33
CA SER A 473 8.52 23.27 6.75
C SER A 473 9.66 22.72 7.60
N ILE A 474 10.10 21.50 7.34
CA ILE A 474 10.99 20.77 8.27
C ILE A 474 12.37 21.43 8.37
N LEU A 475 13.05 21.73 7.26
CA LEU A 475 14.38 22.35 7.32
C LEU A 475 14.32 23.73 7.98
N ARG A 476 13.32 24.55 7.64
CA ARG A 476 13.12 25.88 8.22
C ARG A 476 12.89 25.84 9.72
N ILE A 477 12.13 24.88 10.23
CA ILE A 477 11.84 24.81 11.66
C ILE A 477 13.02 24.26 12.46
N LEU A 478 13.77 23.30 11.90
CA LEU A 478 14.98 22.78 12.52
C LEU A 478 16.09 23.84 12.56
N ASP A 479 16.21 24.70 11.54
CA ASP A 479 17.20 25.79 11.48
C ASP A 479 17.00 26.85 12.59
N ARG A 480 15.78 27.00 13.13
CA ARG A 480 15.50 27.89 14.28
C ARG A 480 16.24 27.49 15.55
N LEU A 481 16.76 26.26 15.60
CA LEU A 481 17.59 25.77 16.70
C LEU A 481 19.07 26.16 16.52
N HIS A 482 19.40 26.85 15.42
CA HIS A 482 20.74 27.27 15.02
C HIS A 482 21.80 26.14 15.09
N PRO A 483 21.54 24.92 14.56
CA PRO A 483 22.56 23.88 14.52
C PRO A 483 23.71 24.31 13.59
N LYS A 484 24.89 23.72 13.79
CA LYS A 484 26.03 23.86 12.85
C LYS A 484 25.69 23.22 11.50
N LYS A 485 25.10 22.02 11.54
CA LYS A 485 24.78 21.18 10.38
C LYS A 485 23.48 20.43 10.65
N ILE A 486 22.63 20.31 9.64
CA ILE A 486 21.43 19.47 9.64
C ILE A 486 21.64 18.31 8.68
N VAL A 487 21.57 17.09 9.21
CA VAL A 487 21.65 15.85 8.42
C VAL A 487 20.27 15.22 8.38
N ILE A 488 19.62 15.23 7.23
CA ILE A 488 18.38 14.50 7.00
C ILE A 488 18.73 13.10 6.52
N VAL A 489 18.22 12.09 7.22
CA VAL A 489 18.48 10.69 6.90
C VAL A 489 17.20 10.06 6.35
N SER A 490 17.22 9.54 5.14
CA SER A 490 16.11 8.80 4.58
C SER A 490 16.31 7.29 4.76
N SER A 491 15.33 6.62 5.38
CA SER A 491 15.33 5.16 5.51
C SER A 491 15.11 4.42 4.18
N ALA A 492 14.67 5.15 3.16
CA ALA A 492 14.50 4.69 1.78
C ALA A 492 15.68 5.14 0.89
N PRO A 493 15.97 4.38 -0.18
CA PRO A 493 16.74 4.90 -1.30
C PRO A 493 16.05 6.05 -2.02
N GLN A 494 16.80 6.71 -2.91
CA GLN A 494 16.28 7.80 -3.73
C GLN A 494 15.17 7.32 -4.66
N ILE A 495 13.99 7.90 -4.54
CA ILE A 495 12.86 7.64 -5.44
C ILE A 495 13.13 8.34 -6.77
N ARG A 496 13.39 7.55 -7.79
CA ARG A 496 13.84 7.99 -9.12
C ARG A 496 12.80 7.72 -10.22
N TYR A 497 11.97 6.70 -10.07
CA TYR A 497 11.04 6.28 -11.11
C TYR A 497 9.61 6.18 -10.57
N PRO A 498 8.60 6.33 -11.44
CA PRO A 498 7.21 6.28 -11.02
C PRO A 498 6.77 4.87 -10.60
N ASP A 499 5.83 4.79 -9.67
CA ASP A 499 5.10 3.56 -9.40
C ASP A 499 3.89 3.44 -10.34
N CYS A 500 3.64 2.22 -10.80
CA CYS A 500 2.53 1.87 -11.68
C CYS A 500 1.75 0.65 -11.17
N TYR A 501 1.89 0.32 -9.89
CA TYR A 501 1.26 -0.86 -9.31
C TYR A 501 0.28 -0.52 -8.20
N GLY A 502 0.05 0.77 -7.91
CA GLY A 502 -1.01 1.26 -7.00
C GLY A 502 -0.54 2.24 -5.92
N ILE A 503 0.70 2.73 -5.99
CA ILE A 503 1.18 3.89 -5.22
C ILE A 503 1.13 5.11 -6.16
N ASP A 504 0.64 6.27 -5.71
CA ASP A 504 0.65 7.48 -6.55
C ASP A 504 1.99 8.20 -6.49
N MET A 505 2.91 7.60 -7.21
CA MET A 505 4.13 8.22 -7.64
C MET A 505 4.10 8.16 -9.16
N THR A 506 3.18 8.86 -9.80
CA THR A 506 2.89 8.62 -11.23
C THR A 506 3.59 9.57 -12.21
N ARG A 507 4.06 10.71 -11.72
CA ARG A 507 4.61 11.80 -12.53
C ARG A 507 6.10 12.00 -12.28
N MET A 508 6.90 11.81 -13.33
CA MET A 508 8.35 11.88 -13.26
C MET A 508 8.87 13.23 -12.72
N GLY A 509 8.31 14.34 -13.21
CA GLY A 509 8.74 15.70 -12.84
C GLY A 509 8.48 16.08 -11.38
N GLU A 510 7.74 15.27 -10.62
CA GLU A 510 7.48 15.52 -9.21
C GLU A 510 8.61 14.96 -8.31
N PHE A 511 9.48 14.08 -8.81
CA PHE A 511 10.52 13.46 -7.98
C PHE A 511 11.74 14.37 -7.84
N ILE A 512 12.15 14.65 -6.60
CA ILE A 512 13.30 15.52 -6.35
C ILE A 512 14.60 14.91 -6.90
N ALA A 513 14.76 13.59 -6.85
CA ALA A 513 15.94 12.92 -7.39
C ALA A 513 16.00 13.00 -8.92
N PHE A 514 14.85 12.95 -9.61
CA PHE A 514 14.78 13.20 -11.05
C PHE A 514 15.12 14.65 -11.37
N ASN A 515 14.53 15.61 -10.65
CA ASN A 515 14.81 17.03 -10.85
C ASN A 515 16.28 17.38 -10.59
N ALA A 516 16.91 16.77 -9.59
CA ALA A 516 18.35 16.88 -9.33
C ALA A 516 19.19 16.37 -10.50
N ALA A 517 18.89 15.17 -11.03
CA ALA A 517 19.59 14.62 -12.19
C ALA A 517 19.45 15.50 -13.44
N ILE A 518 18.23 16.00 -13.72
CA ILE A 518 17.98 16.91 -14.85
C ILE A 518 18.75 18.23 -14.68
N ALA A 519 18.76 18.82 -13.48
CA ALA A 519 19.51 20.04 -13.21
C ALA A 519 21.03 19.83 -13.42
N MET A 520 21.57 18.71 -12.94
CA MET A 520 22.98 18.38 -13.12
C MET A 520 23.35 18.14 -14.59
N LEU A 521 22.48 17.50 -15.38
CA LEU A 521 22.72 17.33 -16.82
C LEU A 521 22.84 18.69 -17.51
N LYS A 522 21.95 19.64 -17.20
CA LYS A 522 22.01 21.00 -17.75
C LYS A 522 23.25 21.76 -17.30
N GLU A 523 23.58 21.70 -16.01
CA GLU A 523 24.77 22.38 -15.45
C GLU A 523 26.10 21.85 -16.02
N ARG A 524 26.14 20.57 -16.42
CA ARG A 524 27.32 19.93 -17.01
C ARG A 524 27.34 19.99 -18.55
N GLY A 525 26.36 20.62 -19.21
CA GLY A 525 26.27 20.67 -20.67
C GLY A 525 25.99 19.31 -21.32
N LEU A 526 25.28 18.43 -20.62
CA LEU A 526 24.93 17.06 -21.04
C LEU A 526 23.46 16.93 -21.47
N GLU A 527 22.85 18.00 -21.96
CA GLU A 527 21.44 18.01 -22.40
C GLU A 527 21.16 17.00 -23.53
N ALA A 528 22.19 16.67 -24.33
CA ALA A 528 22.09 15.63 -25.35
C ALA A 528 21.62 14.28 -24.78
N VAL A 529 21.95 13.95 -23.52
CA VAL A 529 21.47 12.73 -22.85
C VAL A 529 19.95 12.74 -22.70
N ILE A 530 19.36 13.91 -22.38
CA ILE A 530 17.91 14.08 -22.25
C ILE A 530 17.24 13.86 -23.62
N ASP A 531 17.76 14.52 -24.66
CA ASP A 531 17.23 14.46 -26.01
C ASP A 531 17.33 13.05 -26.62
N GLU A 532 18.46 12.36 -26.42
CA GLU A 532 18.65 10.99 -26.88
C GLU A 532 17.75 10.01 -26.14
N THR A 533 17.61 10.16 -24.82
CA THR A 533 16.68 9.35 -24.02
C THR A 533 15.26 9.54 -24.52
N TYR A 534 14.83 10.79 -24.77
CA TYR A 534 13.50 11.09 -25.28
C TYR A 534 13.25 10.43 -26.63
N LYS A 535 14.19 10.55 -27.58
CA LYS A 535 14.09 9.90 -28.90
C LYS A 535 13.97 8.37 -28.79
N LYS A 536 14.75 7.75 -27.90
CA LYS A 536 14.67 6.30 -27.64
C LYS A 536 13.33 5.90 -27.01
N CYS A 537 12.82 6.67 -26.07
CA CYS A 537 11.48 6.45 -25.49
C CYS A 537 10.39 6.54 -26.56
N LYS A 538 10.39 7.61 -27.38
CA LYS A 538 9.40 7.80 -28.46
C LYS A 538 9.43 6.70 -29.51
N ALA A 539 10.63 6.20 -29.85
CA ALA A 539 10.77 5.10 -30.80
C ALA A 539 10.07 3.80 -30.35
N GLN A 540 9.77 3.65 -29.06
CA GLN A 540 9.10 2.47 -28.50
C GLN A 540 7.58 2.61 -28.33
N GLU A 541 6.95 3.76 -28.63
CA GLU A 541 5.52 4.01 -28.35
C GLU A 541 4.57 2.98 -28.97
N ASN A 542 4.93 2.43 -30.13
CA ASN A 542 4.11 1.46 -30.86
C ASN A 542 4.61 0.01 -30.73
N LEU A 543 5.61 -0.24 -29.89
CA LEU A 543 6.09 -1.60 -29.66
C LEU A 543 5.16 -2.36 -28.70
N PRO A 544 5.04 -3.69 -28.84
CA PRO A 544 4.46 -4.53 -27.79
C PRO A 544 5.15 -4.27 -26.45
N LYS A 545 4.39 -4.23 -25.35
CA LYS A 545 4.95 -3.92 -24.01
C LYS A 545 6.09 -4.86 -23.62
N GLU A 546 6.08 -6.09 -24.12
CA GLU A 546 7.10 -7.13 -23.93
C GLU A 546 8.46 -6.76 -24.55
N GLU A 547 8.47 -5.90 -25.56
CA GLU A 547 9.69 -5.42 -26.24
C GLU A 547 10.21 -4.09 -25.67
N VAL A 548 9.41 -3.41 -24.82
CA VAL A 548 9.77 -2.09 -24.28
C VAL A 548 10.85 -2.20 -23.20
N VAL A 549 11.92 -1.44 -23.38
CA VAL A 549 13.04 -1.28 -22.44
C VAL A 549 12.96 0.08 -21.76
N ASN A 550 13.27 0.14 -20.46
CA ASN A 550 13.36 1.39 -19.72
C ASN A 550 14.64 2.18 -20.07
N PHE A 551 14.53 3.16 -20.98
CA PHE A 551 15.65 4.06 -21.32
C PHE A 551 15.84 5.20 -20.33
N VAL A 552 14.88 5.49 -19.45
CA VAL A 552 14.97 6.57 -18.45
C VAL A 552 16.15 6.35 -17.50
N LYS A 553 16.65 5.11 -17.37
CA LYS A 553 17.88 4.80 -16.63
C LYS A 553 19.11 5.57 -17.15
N GLU A 554 19.11 5.99 -18.41
CA GLU A 554 20.19 6.77 -19.02
C GLU A 554 20.34 8.17 -18.38
N ILE A 555 19.25 8.75 -17.87
CA ILE A 555 19.26 10.05 -17.17
C ILE A 555 20.16 10.02 -15.92
N TYR A 556 20.21 8.88 -15.24
CA TYR A 556 20.94 8.73 -13.99
C TYR A 556 22.36 8.18 -14.16
N LYS A 557 22.66 7.55 -15.31
CA LYS A 557 23.93 6.88 -15.58
C LYS A 557 25.18 7.77 -15.41
N PRO A 558 25.15 9.08 -15.73
CA PRO A 558 26.32 9.95 -15.57
C PRO A 558 26.69 10.31 -14.12
N PHE A 559 25.87 9.90 -13.13
CA PHE A 559 25.99 10.36 -11.75
C PHE A 559 26.06 9.19 -10.77
N THR A 560 26.84 9.38 -9.72
CA THR A 560 26.77 8.54 -8.52
C THR A 560 25.54 8.90 -7.68
N ALA A 561 25.13 7.98 -6.81
CA ALA A 561 24.03 8.25 -5.88
C ALA A 561 24.39 9.40 -4.90
N GLU A 562 25.66 9.54 -4.51
CA GLU A 562 26.10 10.62 -3.62
C GLU A 562 25.99 11.98 -4.31
N GLU A 563 26.47 12.13 -5.55
CA GLU A 563 26.33 13.39 -6.30
C GLU A 563 24.86 13.83 -6.46
N ILE A 564 23.94 12.88 -6.68
CA ILE A 564 22.50 13.18 -6.72
C ILE A 564 22.01 13.62 -5.33
N SER A 565 22.45 12.97 -4.25
CA SER A 565 22.06 13.32 -2.87
C SER A 565 22.50 14.74 -2.51
N ASP A 566 23.73 15.11 -2.87
CA ASP A 566 24.29 16.44 -2.66
C ASP A 566 23.49 17.48 -3.44
N LYS A 567 23.14 17.18 -4.70
CA LYS A 567 22.30 18.08 -5.49
C LYS A 567 20.90 18.22 -4.90
N ILE A 568 20.30 17.14 -4.41
CA ILE A 568 19.01 17.20 -3.72
C ILE A 568 19.11 18.11 -2.49
N ALA A 569 20.18 17.99 -1.69
CA ALA A 569 20.40 18.87 -0.54
C ALA A 569 20.40 20.33 -0.97
N VAL A 570 21.16 20.70 -2.00
CA VAL A 570 21.17 22.07 -2.56
C VAL A 570 19.78 22.53 -3.01
N LEU A 571 19.01 21.69 -3.71
CA LEU A 571 17.67 22.06 -4.20
C LEU A 571 16.63 22.23 -3.08
N LEU A 572 16.79 21.50 -1.97
CA LEU A 572 15.88 21.52 -0.83
C LEU A 572 16.26 22.55 0.24
N THR A 573 17.51 22.99 0.30
CA THR A 573 17.95 24.08 1.19
C THR A 573 17.22 25.38 0.83
N PRO A 574 16.49 26.00 1.77
CA PRO A 574 15.90 27.33 1.58
C PRO A 574 16.97 28.41 1.34
N GLU A 575 16.61 29.49 0.62
CA GLU A 575 17.55 30.60 0.32
C GLU A 575 18.08 31.31 1.56
N VAL A 576 17.30 31.32 2.65
CA VAL A 576 17.66 31.91 3.94
C VAL A 576 17.73 30.78 4.96
N MET A 577 18.95 30.28 5.19
CA MET A 577 19.26 29.21 6.15
C MET A 577 20.73 29.34 6.57
N ASP A 578 21.00 29.24 7.87
CA ASP A 578 22.36 29.38 8.41
C ASP A 578 23.10 28.03 8.46
N ALA A 579 22.38 26.94 8.78
CA ALA A 579 22.99 25.63 8.95
C ALA A 579 23.33 24.94 7.60
N GLU A 580 24.47 24.23 7.57
CA GLU A 580 24.81 23.35 6.44
C GLU A 580 23.80 22.20 6.35
N VAL A 581 23.25 21.90 5.16
CA VAL A 581 22.30 20.79 4.97
C VAL A 581 22.98 19.65 4.23
N ARG A 582 22.89 18.44 4.80
CA ARG A 582 23.27 17.18 4.14
C ARG A 582 22.11 16.20 4.15
N ILE A 583 22.01 15.39 3.10
CA ILE A 583 20.98 14.35 3.00
C ILE A 583 21.66 13.01 2.78
N VAL A 584 21.37 12.05 3.66
CA VAL A 584 21.85 10.67 3.59
C VAL A 584 20.69 9.78 3.17
N TYR A 585 20.82 9.06 2.06
CA TYR A 585 19.84 8.08 1.62
C TYR A 585 20.30 6.66 1.94
N GLN A 586 19.34 5.76 2.17
CA GLN A 586 19.63 4.34 2.21
C GLN A 586 20.08 3.83 0.83
N THR A 587 20.96 2.83 0.80
CA THR A 587 21.36 2.19 -0.45
C THR A 587 20.40 1.08 -0.85
N VAL A 588 20.31 0.77 -2.14
CA VAL A 588 19.45 -0.33 -2.63
C VAL A 588 19.97 -1.68 -2.12
N GLU A 589 21.28 -1.81 -1.99
CA GLU A 589 21.95 -3.01 -1.46
C GLU A 589 21.54 -3.24 0.00
N ASN A 590 21.62 -2.21 0.84
CA ASN A 590 21.21 -2.29 2.23
C ASN A 590 19.71 -2.51 2.39
N LEU A 591 18.89 -1.94 1.50
CA LEU A 591 17.46 -2.23 1.46
C LEU A 591 17.20 -3.74 1.27
N HIS A 592 17.91 -4.38 0.34
CA HIS A 592 17.79 -5.82 0.12
C HIS A 592 18.35 -6.67 1.26
N VAL A 593 19.39 -6.19 1.95
CA VAL A 593 19.88 -6.83 3.17
C VAL A 593 18.84 -6.76 4.29
N ALA A 594 18.12 -5.64 4.42
CA ALA A 594 17.10 -5.46 5.43
C ALA A 594 15.80 -6.20 5.12
N CYS A 595 15.38 -6.23 3.84
CA CYS A 595 14.09 -6.73 3.36
C CYS A 595 14.28 -7.82 2.29
N PRO A 596 14.88 -8.98 2.60
CA PRO A 596 15.30 -9.98 1.59
C PRO A 596 14.13 -10.61 0.81
N GLU A 597 12.94 -10.65 1.40
CA GLU A 597 11.73 -11.19 0.75
C GLU A 597 10.93 -10.15 -0.06
N HIS A 598 11.36 -8.88 -0.04
CA HIS A 598 10.66 -7.75 -0.66
C HIS A 598 11.62 -6.97 -1.57
N THR A 599 12.09 -7.63 -2.64
CA THR A 599 13.08 -7.11 -3.58
C THR A 599 12.49 -6.31 -4.75
N GLY A 600 11.22 -5.89 -4.63
CA GLY A 600 10.60 -4.96 -5.57
C GLY A 600 11.13 -3.55 -5.33
N ASP A 601 11.99 -3.06 -6.25
CA ASP A 601 12.77 -1.82 -6.09
C ASP A 601 12.67 -0.89 -7.31
N TRP A 602 11.66 -1.07 -8.17
CA TRP A 602 11.55 -0.41 -9.47
C TRP A 602 11.54 1.12 -9.39
N TYR A 603 10.95 1.71 -8.36
CA TYR A 603 10.97 3.16 -8.12
C TYR A 603 12.37 3.69 -7.73
N PHE A 604 13.31 2.82 -7.35
CA PHE A 604 14.71 3.17 -7.07
C PHE A 604 15.64 2.82 -8.23
N THR A 605 15.43 1.68 -8.87
CA THR A 605 16.37 1.09 -9.84
C THR A 605 15.92 1.17 -11.30
N GLY A 606 14.63 1.42 -11.54
CA GLY A 606 14.00 1.38 -12.85
C GLY A 606 13.79 -0.05 -13.37
N ASN A 607 13.99 -1.07 -12.53
CA ASN A 607 13.83 -2.49 -12.90
C ASN A 607 12.39 -2.95 -12.60
N TYR A 608 11.46 -2.66 -13.50
CA TYR A 608 10.07 -3.05 -13.32
C TYR A 608 9.88 -4.58 -13.39
N PRO A 609 9.05 -5.16 -12.50
CA PRO A 609 8.77 -6.60 -12.51
C PRO A 609 7.96 -7.04 -13.73
N THR A 610 7.14 -6.14 -14.29
CA THR A 610 6.28 -6.43 -15.44
C THR A 610 6.72 -5.64 -16.69
N PRO A 611 6.49 -6.18 -17.90
CA PRO A 611 6.68 -5.46 -19.15
C PRO A 611 5.91 -4.14 -19.22
N GLY A 612 4.66 -4.12 -18.77
CA GLY A 612 3.86 -2.90 -18.76
C GLY A 612 4.45 -1.80 -17.88
N GLY A 613 5.18 -2.13 -16.81
CA GLY A 613 5.92 -1.15 -16.03
C GLY A 613 7.00 -0.40 -16.82
N ASN A 614 7.70 -1.09 -17.73
CA ASN A 614 8.66 -0.44 -18.63
C ASN A 614 7.95 0.51 -19.61
N LYS A 615 6.78 0.13 -20.14
CA LYS A 615 5.96 1.03 -20.97
C LYS A 615 5.60 2.30 -20.19
N VAL A 616 5.10 2.15 -18.97
CA VAL A 616 4.69 3.28 -18.11
C VAL A 616 5.82 4.27 -17.84
N VAL A 617 7.01 3.80 -17.48
CA VAL A 617 8.13 4.71 -17.15
C VAL A 617 8.60 5.51 -18.37
N ASN A 618 8.65 4.90 -19.55
CA ASN A 618 8.99 5.59 -20.80
C ASN A 618 7.92 6.64 -21.14
N THR A 619 6.63 6.28 -21.03
CA THR A 619 5.51 7.21 -21.28
C THR A 619 5.51 8.37 -20.27
N SER A 620 5.82 8.12 -18.99
CA SER A 620 5.93 9.18 -17.97
C SER A 620 7.05 10.17 -18.28
N PHE A 621 8.18 9.68 -18.82
CA PHE A 621 9.28 10.54 -19.27
C PHE A 621 8.92 11.33 -20.54
N ILE A 622 8.24 10.70 -21.52
CA ILE A 622 7.72 11.39 -22.70
C ILE A 622 6.78 12.52 -22.29
N ASN A 623 5.83 12.24 -21.40
CA ASN A 623 4.90 13.24 -20.87
C ASN A 623 5.64 14.41 -20.21
N TYR A 624 6.68 14.13 -19.41
CA TYR A 624 7.52 15.17 -18.82
C TYR A 624 8.19 16.05 -19.89
N CYS A 625 8.82 15.45 -20.91
CA CYS A 625 9.48 16.19 -21.99
C CYS A 625 8.50 17.03 -22.82
N GLU A 626 7.27 16.54 -23.02
CA GLU A 626 6.22 17.20 -23.79
C GLU A 626 5.39 18.21 -22.96
N GLY A 627 5.68 18.36 -21.67
CA GLY A 627 4.94 19.27 -20.78
C GLY A 627 3.49 18.82 -20.51
N ASN A 628 3.24 17.52 -20.55
CA ASN A 628 1.93 16.92 -20.39
C ASN A 628 1.73 16.36 -18.97
N ASP A 629 0.74 16.87 -18.25
CA ASP A 629 0.43 16.45 -16.86
C ASP A 629 -0.38 15.15 -16.75
N ARG A 630 -0.58 14.44 -17.86
CA ARG A 630 -1.30 13.16 -17.89
C ARG A 630 -0.50 12.04 -17.21
N ARG A 631 -1.23 11.09 -16.63
CA ARG A 631 -0.66 9.81 -16.23
C ARG A 631 -0.24 9.00 -17.46
N ALA A 632 0.69 8.09 -17.23
CA ALA A 632 1.32 7.27 -18.25
C ALA A 632 0.57 5.95 -18.54
N TYR A 633 -0.54 5.70 -17.85
CA TYR A 633 -1.42 4.53 -18.01
C TYR A 633 -2.86 4.88 -17.63
#